data_AF-A0A395NDU2-F1
#
_entry.id   AF-A0A395NDU2-F1
#
_cell.length_a   1.000
_cell.length_b   1.000
_cell.length_c   1.000
_cell.angle_alpha   90.00
_cell.angle_beta   90.00
_cell.angle_gamma   90.00
#
_symmetry.space_group_name_H-M   'P 1'
#
loop_
_entity.id
_entity.type
_entity.pdbx_description
1 polymer ?
#
loop_
_entity_poly.entity_id
_entity_poly.type
_entity_poly.pdbx_seq_one_letter_code
_entity_poly.pdbx_strand_id
1 'polypeptide(L)'
;MITKFLHGPSFISGAARGIGKATAFAFAKYGSPNIAIADVDMVLLKQTAQELKAAYPNVEVLPIEYDAANADSTVKAVEAASSQFGRIDHAVNNVGIPGPLAPSTSVSTNDFKNLLDINLTSMWIAQREQIRIMLNQEPVQQE
;
A
#
# COMPACT_ATOMS: atom_id res chain seq x y z
N MET A 1 -18.65 15.36 -14.15
CA MET A 1 -18.98 13.93 -14.29
C MET A 1 -17.84 13.15 -13.64
N ILE A 2 -18.09 12.37 -12.59
CA ILE A 2 -17.03 11.53 -11.99
C ILE A 2 -16.98 10.25 -12.80
N THR A 3 -15.98 10.13 -13.67
CA THR A 3 -15.71 8.89 -14.39
C THR A 3 -15.03 7.93 -13.43
N LYS A 4 -15.66 6.80 -13.14
CA LYS A 4 -14.99 5.67 -12.48
C LYS A 4 -14.19 4.94 -13.55
N PHE A 5 -12.90 4.69 -13.28
CA PHE A 5 -11.99 4.06 -14.24
C PHE A 5 -11.06 3.04 -13.59
N LEU A 6 -11.03 2.96 -12.26
CA LEU A 6 -10.35 1.90 -11.55
C LEU A 6 -11.29 0.71 -11.45
N HIS A 7 -10.80 -0.45 -11.87
CA HIS A 7 -11.55 -1.70 -11.86
C HIS A 7 -10.72 -2.74 -11.10
N GLY A 8 -11.31 -3.31 -10.05
CA GLY A 8 -10.67 -4.35 -9.25
C GLY A 8 -9.85 -3.85 -8.04
N PRO A 9 -9.31 -4.80 -7.25
CA PRO A 9 -8.72 -4.53 -5.95
C PRO A 9 -7.43 -3.72 -6.01
N SER A 10 -7.23 -2.90 -4.98
CA SER A 10 -6.06 -2.02 -4.86
C SER A 10 -5.31 -2.26 -3.56
N PHE A 11 -3.99 -2.33 -3.62
CA PHE A 11 -3.10 -2.37 -2.46
C PHE A 11 -2.38 -1.04 -2.29
N ILE A 12 -2.47 -0.43 -1.10
CA ILE A 12 -1.88 0.88 -0.81
C ILE A 12 -1.11 0.79 0.50
N SER A 13 0.22 0.92 0.46
CA SER A 13 1.07 0.97 1.65
C SER A 13 1.31 2.40 2.15
N GLY A 14 1.64 2.56 3.43
CA GLY A 14 1.79 3.87 4.07
C GLY A 14 0.46 4.63 4.15
N ALA A 15 -0.64 3.89 4.33
CA ALA A 15 -1.99 4.39 4.17
C ALA A 15 -2.66 4.88 5.47
N ALA A 16 -1.97 4.85 6.61
CA ALA A 16 -2.55 5.34 7.86
C ALA A 16 -2.82 6.86 7.80
N ARG A 17 -2.04 7.62 7.02
CA ARG A 17 -2.14 9.09 6.92
C ARG A 17 -1.57 9.65 5.61
N GLY A 18 -1.63 10.97 5.47
CA GLY A 18 -0.94 11.70 4.40
C GLY A 18 -1.34 11.26 3.00
N ILE A 19 -0.33 11.11 2.13
CA ILE A 19 -0.53 10.74 0.71
C ILE A 19 -1.18 9.37 0.59
N GLY A 20 -0.75 8.35 1.34
CA GLY A 20 -1.34 7.02 1.25
C GLY A 20 -2.82 7.00 1.64
N LYS A 21 -3.19 7.70 2.72
CA LYS A 21 -4.61 7.90 3.08
C LYS A 21 -5.39 8.60 1.98
N ALA A 22 -4.89 9.73 1.48
CA ALA A 22 -5.54 10.47 0.41
C ALA A 22 -5.71 9.63 -0.87
N THR A 23 -4.71 8.82 -1.20
CA THR A 23 -4.76 7.86 -2.31
C THR A 23 -5.85 6.82 -2.10
N ALA A 24 -6.00 6.24 -0.91
CA ALA A 24 -7.07 5.28 -0.63
C ALA A 24 -8.47 5.88 -0.86
N PHE A 25 -8.70 7.11 -0.41
CA PHE A 25 -9.94 7.84 -0.67
C PHE A 25 -10.14 8.15 -2.16
N ALA A 26 -9.07 8.54 -2.87
CA ALA A 26 -9.14 8.76 -4.31
C ALA A 26 -9.48 7.46 -5.06
N PHE A 27 -8.88 6.34 -4.69
CA PHE A 27 -9.13 5.06 -5.34
C PHE A 27 -10.57 4.59 -5.12
N ALA A 28 -11.12 4.75 -3.91
CA ALA A 28 -12.53 4.51 -3.63
C ALA A 28 -13.44 5.41 -4.47
N LYS A 29 -13.13 6.71 -4.56
CA LYS A 29 -13.85 7.69 -5.39
C LYS A 29 -13.87 7.32 -6.86
N TYR A 30 -12.75 6.82 -7.40
CA TYR A 30 -12.57 6.52 -8.82
C TYR A 30 -12.88 5.06 -9.21
N GLY A 31 -13.43 4.27 -8.28
CA GLY A 31 -14.14 3.05 -8.61
C GLY A 31 -13.54 1.75 -8.10
N SER A 32 -12.43 1.77 -7.34
CA SER A 32 -11.88 0.53 -6.79
C SER A 32 -12.88 -0.09 -5.79
N PRO A 33 -13.35 -1.34 -6.03
CA PRO A 33 -14.35 -1.99 -5.18
C PRO A 33 -13.76 -2.55 -3.87
N ASN A 34 -12.46 -2.87 -3.85
CA ASN A 34 -11.78 -3.44 -2.68
C ASN A 34 -10.43 -2.73 -2.51
N ILE A 35 -10.12 -2.30 -1.28
CA ILE A 35 -8.88 -1.58 -0.98
C ILE A 35 -8.22 -2.20 0.25
N ALA A 36 -7.05 -2.80 0.04
CA ALA A 36 -6.12 -3.14 1.11
C ALA A 36 -5.30 -1.90 1.45
N ILE A 37 -5.45 -1.42 2.68
CA ILE A 37 -4.61 -0.35 3.23
C ILE A 37 -3.60 -0.98 4.19
N ALA A 38 -2.33 -0.60 4.05
CA ALA A 38 -1.24 -1.22 4.77
C ALA A 38 -0.37 -0.15 5.46
N ASP A 39 -0.05 -0.35 6.73
CA ASP A 39 0.82 0.55 7.50
C ASP A 39 1.36 -0.14 8.76
N VAL A 40 2.42 0.42 9.35
CA VAL A 40 2.97 -0.06 10.62
C VAL A 40 2.15 0.46 11.80
N ASP A 41 1.53 1.64 11.67
CA ASP A 41 0.66 2.20 12.71
C ASP A 41 -0.77 1.66 12.58
N MET A 42 -1.02 0.49 13.17
CA MET A 42 -2.33 -0.16 13.12
C MET A 42 -3.45 0.61 13.82
N VAL A 43 -3.14 1.50 14.76
CA VAL A 43 -4.17 2.31 15.44
C VAL A 43 -4.70 3.36 14.46
N LEU A 44 -3.79 4.10 13.85
CA LEU A 44 -4.13 5.14 12.89
C LEU A 44 -4.69 4.54 11.59
N LEU A 45 -4.18 3.37 11.17
CA LEU A 45 -4.71 2.66 10.00
C LEU A 45 -6.16 2.21 10.20
N LYS A 46 -6.52 1.71 11.38
CA LYS A 46 -7.90 1.34 11.70
C LYS A 46 -8.84 2.54 11.69
N GLN A 47 -8.39 3.71 12.15
CA GLN A 47 -9.16 4.95 12.03
C GLN A 47 -9.39 5.32 10.57
N THR A 48 -8.34 5.28 9.75
CA THR A 48 -8.46 5.53 8.31
C THR A 48 -9.39 4.53 7.61
N ALA A 49 -9.35 3.24 7.98
CA ALA A 49 -10.29 2.24 7.46
C ALA A 49 -11.75 2.59 7.80
N GLN A 50 -12.02 3.01 9.03
CA GLN A 50 -13.37 3.40 9.47
C GLN A 50 -13.87 4.63 8.70
N GLU A 51 -13.03 5.66 8.55
CA GLU A 51 -13.39 6.86 7.79
C GLU A 51 -13.63 6.55 6.31
N LEU A 52 -12.79 5.70 5.69
CA LEU A 52 -12.93 5.30 4.30
C LEU A 52 -14.24 4.52 4.09
N LYS A 53 -14.55 3.58 4.99
CA LYS A 53 -15.81 2.81 4.96
C LYS A 53 -17.04 3.70 5.19
N ALA A 54 -16.94 4.71 6.06
CA ALA A 54 -18.03 5.66 6.29
C ALA A 54 -18.30 6.53 5.04
N ALA A 55 -17.24 6.97 4.36
CA ALA A 55 -17.35 7.76 3.13
C ALA A 55 -17.78 6.92 1.90
N TYR A 56 -17.39 5.64 1.85
CA TYR A 56 -17.65 4.73 0.73
C TYR A 56 -18.16 3.37 1.23
N PRO A 57 -19.44 3.25 1.65
CA PRO A 57 -19.98 2.05 2.28
C PRO A 57 -19.95 0.78 1.42
N ASN A 58 -19.85 0.93 0.09
CA ASN A 58 -19.81 -0.17 -0.87
C ASN A 58 -18.39 -0.65 -1.19
N VAL A 59 -17.36 0.01 -0.64
CA VAL A 59 -15.96 -0.40 -0.82
C VAL A 59 -15.58 -1.33 0.33
N GLU A 60 -15.09 -2.52 0.00
CA GLU A 60 -14.49 -3.41 1.00
C GLU A 60 -13.10 -2.88 1.37
N VAL A 61 -12.86 -2.67 2.67
CA VAL A 61 -11.59 -2.12 3.16
C VAL A 61 -10.92 -3.14 4.07
N LEU A 62 -9.67 -3.51 3.74
CA LEU A 62 -8.85 -4.44 4.50
C LEU A 62 -7.63 -3.70 5.09
N PRO A 63 -7.60 -3.41 6.41
CA PRO A 63 -6.40 -2.90 7.07
C PRO A 63 -5.41 -4.04 7.37
N ILE A 64 -4.15 -3.87 6.99
CA ILE A 64 -3.08 -4.87 7.13
C ILE A 64 -1.86 -4.24 7.82
N GLU A 65 -1.27 -4.95 8.78
CA GLU A 65 0.01 -4.55 9.38
C GLU A 65 1.15 -4.72 8.37
N TYR A 66 1.93 -3.67 8.17
CA TYR A 66 3.02 -3.62 7.19
C TYR A 66 4.21 -2.85 7.75
N ASP A 67 5.29 -3.56 8.04
CA ASP A 67 6.57 -2.99 8.43
C ASP A 67 7.54 -3.06 7.25
N ALA A 68 7.86 -1.90 6.66
CA ALA A 68 8.81 -1.78 5.56
C ALA A 68 10.25 -2.16 5.95
N ALA A 69 10.61 -2.12 7.23
CA ALA A 69 11.92 -2.57 7.69
C ALA A 69 12.02 -4.11 7.74
N ASN A 70 10.89 -4.82 7.56
CA ASN A 70 10.82 -6.27 7.62
C ASN A 70 10.32 -6.86 6.29
N ALA A 71 11.23 -7.51 5.56
CA ALA A 71 10.94 -8.15 4.28
C ALA A 71 9.79 -9.18 4.37
N ASP A 72 9.75 -9.98 5.43
CA ASP A 72 8.70 -10.98 5.62
C ASP A 72 7.34 -10.33 5.90
N SER A 73 7.33 -9.20 6.60
CA SER A 73 6.09 -8.41 6.79
C SER A 73 5.56 -7.90 5.46
N THR A 74 6.44 -7.40 4.58
CA THR A 74 6.07 -6.95 3.23
C THR A 74 5.44 -8.07 2.41
N VAL A 75 6.07 -9.25 2.38
CA VAL A 75 5.56 -10.42 1.64
C VAL A 75 4.20 -10.84 2.17
N LYS A 76 4.07 -11.04 3.49
CA LYS A 76 2.82 -11.46 4.13
C LYS A 76 1.68 -10.48 3.91
N ALA A 77 1.95 -9.18 3.87
CA ALA A 77 0.92 -8.18 3.65
C ALA A 77 0.37 -8.23 2.21
N VAL A 78 1.24 -8.43 1.22
CA VAL A 78 0.82 -8.60 -0.18
C VAL A 78 0.05 -9.91 -0.35
N GLU A 79 0.52 -11.00 0.26
CA GLU A 79 -0.19 -12.29 0.28
C GLU A 79 -1.56 -12.20 0.95
N ALA A 80 -1.69 -11.47 2.06
CA ALA A 80 -2.95 -11.29 2.75
C ALA A 80 -3.98 -10.54 1.86
N ALA A 81 -3.53 -9.51 1.15
CA ALA A 81 -4.39 -8.76 0.23
C ALA A 81 -4.87 -9.62 -0.95
N SER A 82 -3.96 -10.36 -1.58
CA SER A 82 -4.35 -11.26 -2.68
C SER A 82 -5.19 -12.44 -2.21
N SER A 83 -4.94 -12.97 -1.01
CA SER A 83 -5.77 -14.04 -0.42
C SER A 83 -7.19 -13.58 -0.13
N GLN A 84 -7.36 -12.33 0.37
CA GLN A 84 -8.68 -11.77 0.66
C GLN A 84 -9.46 -11.48 -0.62
N PHE A 85 -8.83 -10.84 -1.61
CA PHE A 85 -9.54 -10.34 -2.80
C PHE A 85 -9.41 -11.25 -4.02
N GLY A 86 -8.62 -12.32 -3.94
CA GLY A 86 -8.31 -13.25 -5.03
C GLY A 86 -7.34 -12.70 -6.09
N ARG A 87 -7.05 -11.39 -6.08
CA ARG A 87 -6.23 -10.69 -7.07
C ARG A 87 -5.73 -9.34 -6.53
N ILE A 88 -4.77 -8.73 -7.22
CA ILE A 88 -4.37 -7.33 -7.04
C ILE A 88 -4.30 -6.69 -8.43
N ASP A 89 -5.02 -5.59 -8.64
CA ASP A 89 -5.05 -4.90 -9.95
C ASP A 89 -4.32 -3.56 -9.92
N HIS A 90 -4.23 -2.94 -8.74
CA HIS A 90 -3.48 -1.71 -8.55
C HIS A 90 -2.61 -1.81 -7.30
N ALA A 91 -1.40 -1.24 -7.37
CA ALA A 91 -0.51 -1.15 -6.24
C ALA A 91 0.08 0.25 -6.12
N VAL A 92 0.04 0.80 -4.91
CA VAL A 92 0.71 2.06 -4.55
C VAL A 92 1.65 1.77 -3.37
N ASN A 93 2.94 1.73 -3.68
CA ASN A 93 4.00 1.51 -2.69
C ASN A 93 4.48 2.89 -2.21
N ASN A 94 3.93 3.37 -1.09
CA ASN A 94 4.10 4.75 -0.63
C ASN A 94 4.80 4.87 0.75
N VAL A 95 5.32 3.78 1.29
CA VAL A 95 6.11 3.86 2.54
C VAL A 95 7.46 4.52 2.27
N GLY A 96 7.84 5.44 3.15
CA GLY A 96 9.17 6.05 3.14
C GLY A 96 9.42 6.91 4.38
N ILE A 97 10.69 7.05 4.74
CA ILE A 97 11.19 7.95 5.78
C ILE A 97 12.13 9.00 5.16
N PRO A 98 12.26 10.20 5.76
CA PRO A 98 13.20 11.21 5.29
C PRO A 98 14.68 10.80 5.46
N GLY A 99 14.95 9.79 6.29
CA GLY A 99 16.31 9.44 6.72
C GLY A 99 16.90 10.45 7.70
N PRO A 100 18.21 10.35 7.99
CA PRO A 100 18.90 11.28 8.87
C PRO A 100 18.90 12.70 8.29
N LEU A 101 18.45 13.67 9.08
CA LEU A 101 18.55 15.10 8.74
C LEU A 101 19.94 15.63 9.10
N ALA A 102 20.96 15.13 8.39
CA ALA A 102 22.36 15.47 8.63
C ALA A 102 23.13 15.64 7.32
N PRO A 103 24.25 16.39 7.30
CA PRO A 103 25.17 16.39 6.16
C PRO A 103 25.62 14.97 5.83
N SER A 104 25.81 14.66 4.54
CA SER A 104 26.18 13.30 4.08
C SER A 104 27.45 12.76 4.74
N THR A 105 28.40 13.63 5.10
CA THR A 105 29.65 13.25 5.80
C THR A 105 29.43 12.80 7.25
N SER A 106 28.24 13.04 7.81
CA SER A 106 27.88 12.69 9.19
C SER A 106 26.87 11.53 9.25
N VAL A 107 26.42 11.02 8.11
CA VAL A 107 25.50 9.88 8.04
C VAL A 107 26.29 8.58 8.17
N SER A 108 25.92 7.74 9.14
CA SER A 108 26.56 6.43 9.28
C SER A 108 26.11 5.49 8.15
N THR A 109 26.95 4.51 7.81
CA THR A 109 26.59 3.45 6.85
C THR A 109 25.34 2.69 7.31
N ASN A 110 25.14 2.51 8.62
CA ASN A 110 23.96 1.86 9.16
C ASN A 110 22.69 2.68 8.95
N ASP A 111 22.74 3.99 9.19
CA ASP A 111 21.58 4.85 8.98
C ASP A 111 21.20 4.95 7.51
N PHE A 112 22.22 5.04 6.62
CA PHE A 112 21.99 5.01 5.19
C PHE A 112 21.43 3.67 4.72
N LYS A 113 21.94 2.55 5.27
CA LYS A 113 21.39 1.23 5.00
C LYS A 113 19.93 1.13 5.44
N ASN A 114 19.59 1.59 6.63
CA ASN A 114 18.21 1.59 7.11
C ASN A 114 17.28 2.44 6.21
N LEU A 115 17.75 3.61 5.76
CA LEU A 115 17.04 4.43 4.78
C LEU A 115 16.77 3.67 3.47
N LEU A 116 17.79 2.98 2.93
CA LEU A 116 17.64 2.17 1.73
C LEU A 116 16.72 0.97 1.94
N ASP A 117 16.83 0.30 3.08
CA ASP A 117 15.99 -0.85 3.41
C ASP A 117 14.50 -0.46 3.40
N ILE A 118 14.17 0.68 4.02
CA ILE A 118 12.79 1.18 4.08
C ILE A 118 12.34 1.78 2.75
N ASN A 119 13.10 2.70 2.14
CA ASN A 119 12.60 3.48 0.99
C ASN A 119 12.77 2.78 -0.36
N LEU A 120 13.72 1.83 -0.47
CA LEU A 120 14.06 1.20 -1.74
C LEU A 120 13.82 -0.30 -1.71
N THR A 121 14.46 -1.01 -0.77
CA THR A 121 14.39 -2.47 -0.71
C THR A 121 12.95 -2.94 -0.45
N SER A 122 12.25 -2.35 0.53
CA SER A 122 10.86 -2.72 0.85
C SER A 122 9.92 -2.53 -0.35
N MET A 123 10.05 -1.41 -1.06
CA MET A 123 9.27 -1.09 -2.26
C MET A 123 9.54 -2.11 -3.36
N TRP A 124 10.81 -2.46 -3.60
CA TRP A 124 11.18 -3.46 -4.58
C TRP A 124 10.59 -4.85 -4.24
N ILE A 125 10.63 -5.26 -2.97
CA ILE A 125 10.03 -6.53 -2.53
C ILE A 125 8.51 -6.49 -2.74
N ALA A 126 7.84 -5.40 -2.34
CA ALA A 126 6.41 -5.25 -2.55
C ALA A 126 6.04 -5.35 -4.04
N GLN A 127 6.74 -4.61 -4.90
CA GLN A 127 6.56 -4.68 -6.36
C GLN A 127 6.78 -6.09 -6.89
N ARG A 128 7.85 -6.76 -6.46
CA ARG A 128 8.17 -8.13 -6.89
C ARG A 128 7.01 -9.08 -6.60
N GLU A 129 6.46 -9.05 -5.38
CA GLU A 129 5.35 -9.94 -5.00
C GLU A 129 4.04 -9.55 -5.70
N GLN A 130 3.72 -8.26 -5.77
CA GLN A 130 2.53 -7.76 -6.48
C GLN A 130 2.56 -8.15 -7.96
N ILE A 131 3.70 -7.97 -8.64
CA ILE A 131 3.87 -8.32 -10.04
C ILE A 131 3.81 -9.83 -10.24
N ARG A 132 4.39 -10.64 -9.34
CA ARG A 132 4.24 -12.11 -9.40
C ARG A 132 2.78 -12.53 -9.40
N ILE A 133 1.95 -11.91 -8.56
CA ILE A 133 0.51 -12.16 -8.52
C ILE A 133 -0.15 -11.69 -9.82
N MET A 134 0.10 -10.44 -10.23
CA MET A 134 -0.49 -9.84 -11.43
C MET A 134 -0.18 -10.60 -12.72
N LEU A 135 1.04 -11.14 -12.87
CA LEU A 135 1.43 -11.93 -14.04
C LEU A 135 0.64 -13.25 -14.21
N ASN A 136 -0.01 -13.72 -13.15
CA ASN A 136 -0.86 -14.92 -13.17
C ASN A 136 -2.36 -14.60 -13.26
N GLN A 137 -2.72 -13.32 -13.48
CA GLN A 137 -4.11 -12.87 -13.60
C GLN A 137 -4.44 -12.56 -15.06
N GLU A 138 -5.69 -12.82 -15.44
CA GLU A 138 -6.23 -12.23 -16.66
C GLU A 138 -6.40 -10.70 -16.47
N PRO A 139 -6.08 -9.90 -17.51
CA PRO A 139 -6.29 -8.45 -17.47
C PRO A 139 -7.73 -8.09 -17.11
N VAL A 140 -7.90 -7.03 -16.33
CA VAL A 140 -9.24 -6.53 -16.03
C VAL A 140 -9.87 -6.00 -17.31
N GLN A 141 -11.01 -6.57 -17.69
CA GLN A 141 -11.77 -6.10 -18.85
C GLN A 141 -12.34 -4.72 -18.53
N GLN A 142 -12.08 -3.76 -19.41
CA GLN A 142 -12.71 -2.44 -19.36
C GLN A 142 -14.02 -2.56 -20.14
N GLU A 143 -15.17 -2.43 -19.46
CA GLU A 143 -16.49 -2.28 -20.11
C GLU A 143 -16.65 -0.88 -20.73
#